data_AF-A0A7S1KAP9-F1
#
_entry.id   AF-A0A7S1KAP9-F1
#
_cell.length_a   1.000
_cell.length_b   1.000
_cell.length_c   1.000
_cell.angle_alpha   90.00
_cell.angle_beta   90.00
_cell.angle_gamma   90.00
#
_symmetry.space_group_name_H-M   'P 1'
#
loop_
_entity.id
_entity.type
_entity.pdbx_description
1 polymer ?
#
loop_
_entity_poly.entity_id
_entity_poly.type
_entity_poly.pdbx_seq_one_letter_code
_entity_poly.pdbx_strand_id
1 'polypeptide(L)'
;QGRPWYVLYEGEGGIDAGGMFRDCLTHLCQELQSNRLNLFLPCPNSRGFGDNQDKWLPNSSATSSLQLSMYTFLGKLMGVAIRGHHCLNLDLPSLLWNPLVHQTVTLKDLEAIDALCAQTLDKVANLEGEGVTEATFRDLIPYTFTTTSSDGRVVELLPDGEHRPVEWHTRHLFVSLTKQYRLNEFQ
;
A
#
# COMPACT_ATOMS: atom_id res chain seq x y z
N GLN A 1 -15.98 31.16 -17.05
CA GLN A 1 -15.77 29.99 -16.18
C GLN A 1 -14.74 30.39 -15.12
N GLY A 2 -15.08 30.30 -13.83
CA GLY A 2 -14.16 30.65 -12.74
C GLY A 2 -13.16 29.52 -12.49
N ARG A 3 -11.89 29.86 -12.26
CA ARG A 3 -10.90 28.87 -11.80
C ARG A 3 -11.29 28.42 -10.39
N PRO A 4 -11.36 27.11 -10.10
CA PRO A 4 -11.80 26.60 -8.80
C PRO A 4 -10.77 26.85 -7.69
N TRP A 5 -9.52 27.11 -8.05
CA TRP A 5 -8.40 27.34 -7.14
C TRP A 5 -7.41 28.33 -7.78
N TYR A 6 -7.00 29.31 -6.98
CA TYR A 6 -5.91 30.24 -7.28
C TYR A 6 -4.86 30.16 -6.17
N VAL A 7 -3.58 30.14 -6.55
CA VAL A 7 -2.45 30.08 -5.61
C VAL A 7 -1.76 31.44 -5.59
N LEU A 8 -1.49 31.93 -4.39
CA LEU A 8 -0.66 33.10 -4.12
C LEU A 8 0.41 32.66 -3.12
N TYR A 9 1.67 32.66 -3.56
CA TYR A 9 2.79 32.46 -2.64
C TYR A 9 3.11 33.79 -1.96
N GLU A 10 3.16 33.76 -0.63
CA GLU A 10 3.49 34.95 0.15
C GLU A 10 4.91 35.39 -0.17
N GLY A 11 5.08 36.66 -0.57
CA GLY A 11 6.37 37.22 -0.97
C GLY A 11 6.79 36.97 -2.42
N GLU A 12 6.02 36.22 -3.22
CA GLU A 12 6.29 36.04 -4.65
C GLU A 12 5.35 36.90 -5.52
N GLY A 13 5.95 37.65 -6.45
CA GLY A 13 5.23 38.47 -7.44
C GLY A 13 4.65 37.62 -8.58
N GLY A 14 3.80 36.65 -8.25
CA GLY A 14 3.24 35.69 -9.19
C GLY A 14 2.34 36.32 -10.25
N ILE A 15 2.81 36.39 -11.49
CA ILE A 15 2.04 36.92 -12.64
C ILE A 15 1.24 35.79 -13.32
N ASP A 16 1.81 34.59 -13.44
CA ASP A 16 1.16 33.43 -14.06
C ASP A 16 0.44 32.55 -13.03
N ALA A 17 -0.85 32.85 -12.86
CA ALA A 17 -1.79 32.09 -12.05
C ALA A 17 -1.87 30.59 -12.41
N GLY A 18 -1.54 30.19 -13.65
CA GLY A 18 -1.56 28.79 -14.08
C GLY A 18 -0.29 28.02 -13.68
N GLY A 19 0.87 28.66 -13.81
CA GLY A 19 2.17 28.12 -13.40
C GLY A 19 2.22 27.83 -11.90
N MET A 20 1.85 28.80 -11.07
CA MET A 20 1.88 28.66 -9.60
C MET A 20 0.96 27.56 -9.09
N PHE A 21 -0.20 27.39 -9.73
CA PHE A 21 -1.11 26.30 -9.40
C PHE A 21 -0.48 24.92 -9.64
N ARG A 22 0.15 24.71 -10.81
CA ARG A 22 0.81 23.44 -11.12
C ARG A 22 2.00 23.19 -10.21
N ASP A 23 2.78 24.22 -9.92
CA ASP A 23 3.90 24.16 -8.99
C ASP A 23 3.45 23.74 -7.58
N CYS A 24 2.38 24.34 -7.07
CA CYS A 24 1.80 23.97 -5.77
C CYS A 24 1.35 22.49 -5.75
N LEU A 25 0.69 22.02 -6.82
CA LEU A 25 0.31 20.61 -6.93
C LEU A 25 1.53 19.68 -6.92
N THR A 26 2.61 20.06 -7.61
CA THR A 26 3.87 19.31 -7.63
C THR A 26 4.46 19.20 -6.23
N HIS A 27 4.57 20.31 -5.49
CA HIS A 27 5.07 20.31 -4.12
C HIS A 27 4.20 19.47 -3.18
N LEU A 28 2.87 19.57 -3.29
CA LEU A 28 1.96 18.72 -2.50
C LEU A 28 2.18 17.22 -2.76
N CYS A 29 2.33 16.82 -4.03
CA CYS A 29 2.59 15.43 -4.38
C CYS A 29 3.96 14.95 -3.87
N GLN A 30 4.98 15.82 -3.89
CA GLN A 30 6.29 15.51 -3.32
C GLN A 30 6.25 15.35 -1.80
N GLU A 31 5.52 16.21 -1.08
CA GLU A 31 5.38 16.08 0.37
C GLU A 31 4.62 14.82 0.79
N LEU A 32 3.57 14.45 0.04
CA LEU A 32 2.83 13.20 0.25
C LEU A 32 3.73 11.97 0.06
N GLN A 33 4.67 12.05 -0.87
CA GLN A 33 5.63 10.99 -1.21
C GLN A 33 6.97 11.23 -0.52
N SER A 34 6.90 11.57 0.77
CA SER A 34 8.05 11.81 1.62
C SER A 34 7.74 11.45 3.07
N ASN A 35 8.76 11.48 3.92
CA ASN A 35 8.61 11.20 5.35
C ASN A 35 8.03 12.39 6.16
N ARG A 36 7.54 13.46 5.51
CA ARG A 36 7.06 14.67 6.21
C ARG A 36 5.67 14.51 6.83
N LEU A 37 4.73 13.95 6.09
CA LEU A 37 3.32 13.84 6.53
C LEU A 37 2.98 12.48 7.15
N ASN A 38 3.82 11.46 6.92
CA ASN A 38 3.60 10.08 7.38
C ASN A 38 2.21 9.53 6.98
N LEU A 39 1.71 9.96 5.82
CA LEU A 39 0.47 9.47 5.22
C LEU A 39 0.74 8.37 4.20
N PHE A 40 1.91 8.36 3.58
CA PHE A 40 2.32 7.30 2.68
C PHE A 40 3.67 6.75 3.09
N LEU A 41 3.88 5.48 2.78
CA LEU A 41 5.11 4.73 2.99
C LEU A 41 5.55 4.14 1.65
N PRO A 42 6.85 3.99 1.39
CA PRO A 42 7.33 3.25 0.23
C PRO A 42 6.78 1.82 0.22
N CYS A 43 6.49 1.27 -0.97
CA CYS A 43 6.13 -0.14 -1.11
C CYS A 43 7.18 -1.07 -0.46
N PRO A 44 6.81 -2.24 0.08
CA PRO A 44 7.79 -3.24 0.53
C PRO A 44 8.87 -3.58 -0.51
N ASN A 45 8.52 -3.60 -1.80
CA ASN A 45 9.45 -3.81 -2.91
C ASN A 45 10.54 -2.73 -3.05
N SER A 46 10.38 -1.54 -2.43
CA SER A 46 11.42 -0.49 -2.37
C SER A 46 12.75 -0.96 -1.77
N ARG A 47 12.76 -2.13 -1.13
CA ARG A 47 13.95 -2.83 -0.62
C ARG A 47 14.80 -3.50 -1.72
N GLY A 48 14.47 -3.28 -3.00
CA GLY A 48 15.27 -3.73 -4.14
C GLY A 48 14.83 -5.04 -4.78
N PHE A 49 13.59 -5.49 -4.54
CA PHE A 49 13.07 -6.75 -5.06
C PHE A 49 11.61 -6.62 -5.50
N GLY A 50 11.29 -7.00 -6.74
CA GLY A 50 9.95 -6.87 -7.32
C GLY A 50 9.70 -5.53 -8.03
N ASP A 51 8.47 -5.32 -8.48
CA ASP A 51 8.03 -4.12 -9.20
C ASP A 51 7.70 -2.96 -8.25
N ASN A 52 7.45 -1.76 -8.79
CA ASN A 52 6.98 -0.58 -8.06
C ASN A 52 7.87 -0.18 -6.85
N GLN A 53 9.18 -0.33 -6.99
CA GLN A 53 10.15 -0.01 -5.93
C GLN A 53 10.17 1.49 -5.57
N ASP A 54 9.67 2.32 -6.47
CA ASP A 54 9.55 3.78 -6.38
C ASP A 54 8.17 4.27 -5.94
N LYS A 55 7.20 3.35 -5.76
CA LYS A 55 5.82 3.69 -5.45
C LYS A 55 5.50 3.73 -3.97
N TRP A 56 4.35 4.32 -3.67
CA TRP A 56 3.89 4.65 -2.33
C TRP A 56 2.54 4.02 -1.99
N LEU A 57 2.40 3.58 -0.74
CA LEU A 57 1.22 2.98 -0.14
C LEU A 57 0.72 3.83 1.03
N PRO A 58 -0.60 3.95 1.28
CA PRO A 58 -1.13 4.57 2.48
C PRO A 58 -0.50 3.94 3.72
N ASN A 59 -0.20 4.76 4.71
CA ASN A 59 0.20 4.27 6.01
C ASN A 59 -1.04 3.71 6.72
N SER A 60 -1.15 2.39 6.86
CA SER A 60 -2.26 1.72 7.53
C SER A 60 -2.33 1.99 9.05
N SER A 61 -1.25 2.53 9.64
CA SER A 61 -1.25 3.05 11.02
C SER A 61 -1.75 4.50 11.13
N ALA A 62 -1.88 5.24 10.03
CA ALA A 62 -2.27 6.65 10.04
C ALA A 62 -3.79 6.84 10.26
N THR A 63 -4.24 6.51 11.47
CA THR A 63 -5.66 6.40 11.85
C THR A 63 -6.14 7.53 12.77
N SER A 64 -5.26 8.48 13.14
CA SER A 64 -5.68 9.63 13.94
C SER A 64 -6.70 10.48 13.18
N SER A 65 -7.59 11.19 13.91
CA SER A 65 -8.60 12.05 13.29
C SER A 65 -7.99 13.09 12.33
N LEU A 66 -6.81 13.61 12.66
CA LEU A 66 -6.07 14.51 11.78
C LEU A 66 -5.64 13.82 10.49
N GLN A 67 -5.01 12.64 10.57
CA GLN A 67 -4.57 11.89 9.38
C GLN A 67 -5.75 11.46 8.49
N LEU A 68 -6.85 11.01 9.08
CA LEU A 68 -8.07 10.70 8.34
C LEU A 68 -8.66 11.93 7.64
N SER A 69 -8.59 13.10 8.28
CA SER A 69 -8.98 14.37 7.64
C SER A 69 -8.03 14.76 6.49
N MET A 70 -6.74 14.45 6.60
CA MET A 70 -5.76 14.67 5.54
C MET A 70 -5.98 13.73 4.35
N TYR A 71 -6.27 12.44 4.57
CA TYR A 71 -6.68 11.53 3.49
C TYR A 71 -7.98 11.99 2.82
N THR A 72 -8.96 12.45 3.61
CA THR A 72 -10.20 13.02 3.06
C THR A 72 -9.90 14.24 2.19
N PHE A 73 -8.97 15.10 2.62
CA PHE A 73 -8.53 16.24 1.84
C PHE A 73 -7.82 15.81 0.54
N LEU A 74 -6.96 14.79 0.58
CA LEU A 74 -6.33 14.22 -0.60
C LEU A 74 -7.38 13.68 -1.59
N GLY A 75 -8.40 12.97 -1.13
CA GLY A 75 -9.50 12.52 -2.00
C GLY A 75 -10.23 13.67 -2.68
N LYS A 76 -10.47 14.79 -1.96
CA LYS A 76 -11.02 16.02 -2.56
C LYS A 76 -10.08 16.61 -3.60
N LEU A 77 -8.78 16.67 -3.31
CA LEU A 77 -7.74 17.16 -4.21
C LEU A 77 -7.70 16.34 -5.51
N MET A 78 -7.72 15.01 -5.41
CA MET A 78 -7.83 14.10 -6.55
C MET A 78 -9.08 14.38 -7.38
N GLY A 79 -10.24 14.55 -6.73
CA GLY A 79 -11.48 14.90 -7.42
C GLY A 79 -11.43 16.25 -8.14
N VAL A 80 -10.79 17.26 -7.55
CA VAL A 80 -10.56 18.57 -8.19
C VAL A 80 -9.64 18.43 -9.40
N ALA A 81 -8.53 17.69 -9.26
CA ALA A 81 -7.57 17.48 -10.32
C ALA A 81 -8.21 16.76 -11.53
N ILE A 82 -8.95 15.68 -11.29
CA ILE A 82 -9.66 14.94 -12.34
C ILE A 82 -10.67 15.84 -13.08
N ARG A 83 -11.50 16.62 -12.37
CA ARG A 83 -12.47 17.53 -13.00
C ARG A 83 -11.83 18.72 -13.70
N GLY A 84 -10.66 19.16 -13.23
CA GLY A 84 -9.88 20.25 -13.81
C GLY A 84 -8.96 19.82 -14.94
N HIS A 85 -8.93 18.53 -15.31
CA HIS A 85 -7.95 17.96 -16.25
C HIS A 85 -6.50 18.26 -15.85
N HIS A 86 -6.21 18.17 -14.55
CA HIS A 86 -4.88 18.29 -13.98
C HIS A 86 -4.38 16.92 -13.55
N CYS A 87 -3.10 16.65 -13.78
CA CYS A 87 -2.44 15.46 -13.28
C CYS A 87 -1.89 15.71 -11.87
N LEU A 88 -2.18 14.80 -10.94
CA LEU A 88 -1.42 14.69 -9.69
C LEU A 88 -0.31 13.67 -9.92
N ASN A 89 0.94 14.07 -9.67
CA ASN A 89 2.09 13.19 -9.84
C ASN A 89 2.24 12.26 -8.62
N LEU A 90 1.23 11.42 -8.40
CA LEU A 90 1.18 10.43 -7.32
C LEU A 90 1.54 9.05 -7.87
N ASP A 91 2.65 8.50 -7.42
CA ASP A 91 3.17 7.20 -7.83
C ASP A 91 2.57 6.09 -6.97
N LEU A 92 1.29 5.80 -7.18
CA LEU A 92 0.53 4.78 -6.47
C LEU A 92 0.45 3.46 -7.28
N PRO A 93 0.50 2.28 -6.64
CA PRO A 93 0.39 0.99 -7.32
C PRO A 93 -1.07 0.63 -7.67
N SER A 94 -1.25 -0.37 -8.55
CA SER A 94 -2.57 -0.87 -8.97
C SER A 94 -3.42 -1.38 -7.82
N LEU A 95 -2.81 -1.88 -6.75
CA LEU A 95 -3.50 -2.27 -5.51
C LEU A 95 -4.38 -1.14 -4.94
N LEU A 96 -4.02 0.13 -5.17
CA LEU A 96 -4.79 1.30 -4.74
C LEU A 96 -5.68 1.86 -5.84
N TRP A 97 -5.20 1.88 -7.10
CA TRP A 97 -5.97 2.41 -8.21
C TRP A 97 -7.18 1.54 -8.56
N ASN A 98 -7.02 0.21 -8.53
CA ASN A 98 -8.06 -0.72 -8.96
C ASN A 98 -9.36 -0.54 -8.15
N PRO A 99 -9.35 -0.51 -6.80
CA PRO A 99 -10.57 -0.27 -6.02
C PRO A 99 -11.25 1.06 -6.34
N LEU A 100 -10.48 2.14 -6.59
CA LEU A 100 -11.02 3.46 -6.91
C LEU A 100 -11.80 3.49 -8.23
N VAL A 101 -11.53 2.55 -9.14
CA VAL A 101 -12.24 2.38 -10.42
C VAL A 101 -13.10 1.11 -10.44
N HIS A 102 -13.44 0.57 -9.27
CA HIS A 102 -14.27 -0.63 -9.11
C HIS A 102 -13.71 -1.90 -9.76
N GLN A 103 -12.38 -2.00 -9.91
CA GLN A 103 -11.69 -3.21 -10.32
C GLN A 103 -11.27 -4.03 -9.10
N THR A 104 -11.29 -5.35 -9.27
CA THR A 104 -10.87 -6.30 -8.24
C THR A 104 -9.35 -6.35 -8.14
N VAL A 105 -8.82 -6.30 -6.92
CA VAL A 105 -7.41 -6.58 -6.66
C VAL A 105 -7.15 -8.08 -6.70
N THR A 106 -5.96 -8.44 -7.16
CA THR A 106 -5.53 -9.82 -7.38
C THR A 106 -4.17 -10.06 -6.75
N LEU A 107 -3.72 -11.32 -6.73
CA LEU A 107 -2.38 -11.65 -6.23
C LEU A 107 -1.25 -10.97 -7.02
N LYS A 108 -1.48 -10.61 -8.29
CA LYS A 108 -0.51 -9.84 -9.07
C LYS A 108 -0.32 -8.44 -8.50
N ASP A 109 -1.39 -7.83 -7.98
CA ASP A 109 -1.31 -6.51 -7.35
C ASP A 109 -0.55 -6.57 -6.02
N LEU A 110 -0.68 -7.68 -5.28
CA LEU A 110 0.14 -7.94 -4.09
C LEU A 110 1.60 -8.16 -4.46
N GLU A 111 1.90 -9.01 -5.44
CA GLU A 111 3.27 -9.24 -5.92
C GLU A 111 3.94 -7.95 -6.41
N ALA A 112 3.17 -7.09 -7.07
CA ALA A 112 3.63 -5.81 -7.55
C ALA A 112 4.02 -4.82 -6.44
N ILE A 113 3.62 -5.04 -5.18
CA ILE A 113 4.04 -4.21 -4.03
C ILE A 113 4.93 -4.95 -3.02
N ASP A 114 4.82 -6.28 -2.95
CA ASP A 114 5.49 -7.17 -1.99
C ASP A 114 5.73 -8.55 -2.62
N ALA A 115 6.67 -8.61 -3.56
CA ALA A 115 7.02 -9.80 -4.33
C ALA A 115 7.57 -10.92 -3.43
N LEU A 116 8.32 -10.56 -2.38
CA LEU A 116 8.85 -11.52 -1.42
C LEU A 116 7.72 -12.20 -0.63
N CYS A 117 6.72 -11.44 -0.19
CA CYS A 117 5.53 -12.01 0.44
C CYS A 117 4.79 -12.95 -0.52
N ALA A 118 4.53 -12.50 -1.75
CA ALA A 118 3.85 -13.32 -2.76
C ALA A 118 4.57 -14.66 -3.03
N GLN A 119 5.90 -14.63 -3.20
CA GLN A 119 6.71 -15.83 -3.41
C GLN A 119 6.74 -16.75 -2.19
N THR A 120 6.84 -16.18 -0.98
CA THR A 120 6.77 -16.97 0.26
C THR A 120 5.43 -17.69 0.39
N LEU A 121 4.33 -17.01 0.09
CA LEU A 121 2.99 -17.60 0.14
C LEU A 121 2.79 -18.69 -0.91
N ASP A 122 3.33 -18.51 -2.12
CA ASP A 122 3.30 -19.54 -3.16
C ASP A 122 4.10 -20.78 -2.77
N LYS A 123 5.31 -20.59 -2.23
CA LYS A 123 6.13 -21.69 -1.70
C LYS A 123 5.40 -22.47 -0.61
N VAL A 124 4.88 -21.78 0.41
CA VAL A 124 4.14 -22.42 1.51
C VAL A 124 2.93 -23.21 1.02
N ALA A 125 2.26 -22.76 -0.04
CA ALA A 125 1.13 -23.47 -0.63
C ALA A 125 1.56 -24.76 -1.38
N ASN A 126 2.71 -24.73 -2.06
CA ASN A 126 3.13 -25.75 -3.03
C ASN A 126 4.32 -26.63 -2.60
N LEU A 127 4.61 -26.71 -1.29
CA LEU A 127 5.77 -27.41 -0.73
C LEU A 127 5.87 -28.90 -1.09
N GLU A 128 4.76 -29.57 -1.44
CA GLU A 128 4.80 -30.96 -1.92
C GLU A 128 5.71 -31.14 -3.13
N GLY A 129 5.72 -30.15 -4.04
CA GLY A 129 6.58 -30.17 -5.23
C GLY A 129 8.07 -30.05 -4.92
N GLU A 130 8.42 -29.59 -3.71
CA GLU A 130 9.79 -29.42 -3.23
C GLU A 130 10.29 -30.59 -2.37
N GLY A 131 9.48 -31.65 -2.23
CA GLY A 131 9.83 -32.83 -1.43
C GLY A 131 9.72 -32.62 0.09
N VAL A 132 9.06 -31.55 0.53
CA VAL A 132 8.76 -31.30 1.94
C VAL A 132 7.60 -32.19 2.37
N THR A 133 7.72 -32.74 3.57
CA THR A 133 6.71 -33.60 4.17
C THR A 133 6.15 -32.95 5.42
N GLU A 134 5.04 -33.47 5.94
CA GLU A 134 4.49 -33.03 7.23
C GLU A 134 5.53 -33.10 8.37
N ALA A 135 6.39 -34.12 8.37
CA ALA A 135 7.42 -34.29 9.39
C ALA A 135 8.52 -33.23 9.32
N THR A 136 8.80 -32.67 8.15
CA THR A 136 9.87 -31.67 7.94
C THR A 136 9.34 -30.24 7.81
N PHE A 137 8.02 -30.05 7.78
CA PHE A 137 7.39 -28.76 7.53
C PHE A 137 7.76 -27.71 8.59
N ARG A 138 7.67 -28.06 9.88
CA ARG A 138 7.93 -27.14 10.98
C ARG A 138 9.38 -26.65 11.06
N ASP A 139 10.32 -27.48 10.63
CA ASP A 139 11.74 -27.13 10.61
C ASP A 139 12.06 -26.09 9.52
N LEU A 140 11.27 -26.09 8.43
CA LEU A 140 11.45 -25.20 7.28
C LEU A 140 10.59 -23.93 7.39
N ILE A 141 9.38 -24.05 7.95
CA ILE A 141 8.38 -22.99 8.01
C ILE A 141 8.02 -22.74 9.48
N PRO A 142 8.86 -21.98 10.22
CA PRO A 142 8.61 -21.65 11.62
C PRO A 142 7.63 -20.46 11.74
N TYR A 143 6.47 -20.56 11.09
CA TYR A 143 5.46 -19.50 11.07
C TYR A 143 4.35 -19.76 12.09
N THR A 144 3.78 -18.66 12.56
CA THR A 144 2.56 -18.59 13.35
C THR A 144 1.46 -17.92 12.53
N PHE A 145 0.22 -17.90 13.02
CA PHE A 145 -0.90 -17.22 12.34
C PHE A 145 -0.80 -15.70 12.46
N THR A 146 0.31 -15.15 11.98
CA THR A 146 0.65 -13.72 11.95
C THR A 146 1.24 -13.35 10.60
N THR A 147 1.08 -12.11 10.18
CA THR A 147 1.75 -11.56 8.99
C THR A 147 2.33 -10.18 9.28
N THR A 148 3.19 -9.69 8.41
CA THR A 148 3.74 -8.33 8.48
C THR A 148 2.98 -7.44 7.52
N SER A 149 2.42 -6.34 8.01
CA SER A 149 1.78 -5.29 7.20
C SER A 149 2.82 -4.47 6.42
N SER A 150 2.36 -3.67 5.47
CA SER A 150 3.19 -2.78 4.66
C SER A 150 3.90 -1.71 5.50
N ASP A 151 3.33 -1.34 6.65
CA ASP A 151 3.96 -0.44 7.64
C ASP A 151 4.88 -1.15 8.65
N GLY A 152 5.07 -2.47 8.53
CA GLY A 152 6.03 -3.25 9.31
C GLY A 152 5.50 -3.80 10.64
N ARG A 153 4.22 -3.61 10.97
CA ARG A 153 3.62 -4.23 12.17
C ARG A 153 3.36 -5.71 11.96
N VAL A 154 3.44 -6.47 13.05
CA VAL A 154 2.97 -7.85 13.10
C VAL A 154 1.47 -7.82 13.39
N VAL A 155 0.70 -8.53 12.57
CA VAL A 155 -0.77 -8.59 12.65
C VAL A 155 -1.20 -10.05 12.77
N GLU A 156 -2.00 -10.33 13.78
CA GLU A 156 -2.61 -11.65 13.94
C GLU A 156 -3.68 -11.91 12.88
N LEU A 157 -3.62 -13.07 12.24
CA LEU A 157 -4.57 -13.52 11.22
C LEU A 157 -5.78 -14.25 11.82
N LEU A 158 -5.64 -14.70 13.07
CA LEU A 158 -6.65 -15.37 13.88
C LEU A 158 -6.49 -14.88 15.33
N PRO A 159 -7.51 -15.01 16.20
CA PRO A 159 -7.34 -14.76 17.63
C PRO A 159 -6.23 -15.63 18.20
N ASP A 160 -5.33 -15.01 18.97
CA ASP A 160 -4.15 -15.65 19.57
C ASP A 160 -3.22 -16.26 18.50
N GLY A 161 -3.16 -15.61 17.34
CA GLY A 161 -2.44 -16.08 16.16
C GLY A 161 -0.94 -16.19 16.40
N GLU A 162 -0.37 -15.34 17.24
CA GLU A 162 1.05 -15.37 17.62
C GLU A 162 1.45 -16.69 18.30
N HIS A 163 0.56 -17.30 19.09
CA HIS A 163 0.83 -18.56 19.80
C HIS A 163 0.36 -19.79 19.03
N ARG A 164 -0.19 -19.60 17.83
CA ARG A 164 -0.73 -20.66 16.99
C ARG A 164 0.22 -20.95 15.84
N PRO A 165 1.02 -22.03 15.91
CA PRO A 165 1.91 -22.42 14.84
C PRO A 165 1.13 -22.84 13.59
N VAL A 166 1.67 -22.52 12.43
CA VAL A 166 1.19 -23.06 11.17
C VAL A 166 1.64 -24.52 11.08
N GLU A 167 0.70 -25.42 10.88
CA GLU A 167 0.94 -26.84 10.63
C GLU A 167 0.75 -27.17 9.15
N TRP A 168 1.29 -28.32 8.73
CA TRP A 168 1.14 -28.86 7.38
C TRP A 168 -0.32 -28.79 6.89
N HIS A 169 -1.26 -29.29 7.68
CA HIS A 169 -2.69 -29.32 7.30
C HIS A 169 -3.37 -27.94 7.36
N THR A 170 -2.76 -26.94 8.01
CA THR A 170 -3.32 -25.58 8.12
C THR A 170 -2.65 -24.55 7.22
N ARG A 171 -1.56 -24.90 6.51
CA ARG A 171 -0.77 -23.95 5.73
C ARG A 171 -1.58 -23.22 4.65
N HIS A 172 -2.55 -23.89 4.02
CA HIS A 172 -3.44 -23.28 3.04
C HIS A 172 -4.38 -22.25 3.65
N LEU A 173 -4.78 -22.45 4.91
CA LEU A 173 -5.55 -21.47 5.68
C LEU A 173 -4.67 -20.24 5.99
N PHE A 174 -3.43 -20.45 6.45
CA PHE A 174 -2.46 -19.37 6.66
C PHE A 174 -2.25 -18.53 5.39
N VAL A 175 -2.03 -19.20 4.25
CA VAL A 175 -1.86 -18.53 2.96
C VAL A 175 -3.09 -17.72 2.59
N SER A 176 -4.27 -18.29 2.73
CA SER A 176 -5.54 -17.62 2.40
C SER A 176 -5.80 -16.40 3.28
N LEU A 177 -5.58 -16.51 4.59
CA LEU A 177 -5.76 -15.40 5.53
C LEU A 177 -4.75 -14.29 5.29
N THR A 178 -3.49 -14.63 5.01
CA THR A 178 -2.45 -13.64 4.69
C THR A 178 -2.80 -12.88 3.41
N LYS A 179 -3.22 -13.59 2.36
CA LYS A 179 -3.68 -12.99 1.09
C LYS A 179 -4.85 -12.05 1.33
N GLN A 180 -5.85 -12.50 2.08
CA GLN A 180 -7.03 -11.70 2.41
C GLN A 180 -6.62 -10.42 3.17
N TYR A 181 -5.77 -10.52 4.18
CA TYR A 181 -5.31 -9.36 4.92
C TYR A 181 -4.55 -8.37 4.01
N ARG A 182 -3.52 -8.83 3.29
CA ARG A 182 -2.66 -7.94 2.49
C ARG A 182 -3.39 -7.30 1.30
N LEU A 183 -4.36 -7.98 0.69
CA LEU A 183 -5.19 -7.39 -0.39
C LEU A 183 -6.20 -6.35 0.10
N ASN A 184 -6.54 -6.36 1.39
CA ASN A 184 -7.51 -5.44 1.99
C ASN A 184 -6.87 -4.52 3.04
N GLU A 185 -5.54 -4.38 3.04
CA GLU A 185 -4.80 -3.67 4.09
C GLU A 185 -5.19 -2.17 4.22
N PHE A 186 -5.69 -1.57 3.14
CA PHE A 186 -6.00 -0.14 3.04
C PHE A 186 -7.49 0.18 2.91
N GLN A 187 -8.37 -0.79 3.21
CA GLN A 187 -9.83 -0.61 3.16
C GLN A 187 -10.42 -0.18 4.50
#